data_AF-A0A1C3XB16-F1
#
_entry.id   AF-A0A1C3XB16-F1
#
_cell.length_a   1.000
_cell.length_b   1.000
_cell.length_c   1.000
_cell.angle_alpha   90.00
_cell.angle_beta   90.00
_cell.angle_gamma   90.00
#
_symmetry.space_group_name_H-M   'P 1'
#
loop_
_entity.id
_entity.type
_entity.pdbx_description
1 polymer ?
#
loop_
_entity_poly.entity_id
_entity_poly.type
_entity_poly.pdbx_seq_one_letter_code
_entity_poly.pdbx_strand_id
1 'polypeptide(L)'
;MLANSIKFETSKSARPLLAATSGSTLTRLVDYMAKRLLFESTRLYVDETTAPVLDPGRGKTKTGYLWAVLRDDRGWNGSAPPGVVFHYRPGRKGEYAAEILDGFNGTIQVDAYGGYSHLATSDRMGGDPLKLAFCWAHGRRKLIKAAPKSGSPIVDEALVRIAALYKIEGSIRGSDPEHRRAVRQDLSLPLVDEFFTWLAAQASASHASPTSEKPWPIC
;
A
#
# COMPACT_ATOMS: atom_id res chain seq x y z
N MET A 1 -29.65 -19.84 12.32
CA MET A 1 -30.42 -18.58 12.29
C MET A 1 -29.65 -17.52 13.06
N LEU A 2 -29.38 -16.40 12.38
CA LEU A 2 -29.17 -15.02 12.86
C LEU A 2 -28.00 -14.40 12.10
N ALA A 3 -28.37 -13.90 10.92
CA ALA A 3 -27.59 -12.95 10.15
C ALA A 3 -27.61 -11.60 10.88
N ASN A 4 -26.45 -11.08 11.28
CA ASN A 4 -26.31 -9.68 11.64
C ASN A 4 -25.62 -8.94 10.49
N SER A 5 -26.47 -8.48 9.57
CA SER A 5 -26.12 -7.58 8.48
C SER A 5 -25.81 -6.19 9.07
N ILE A 6 -24.53 -5.83 9.15
CA ILE A 6 -24.14 -4.44 9.42
C ILE A 6 -24.34 -3.66 8.12
N LYS A 7 -25.44 -2.90 8.04
CA LYS A 7 -25.68 -1.93 6.95
C LYS A 7 -24.87 -0.67 7.24
N PHE A 8 -23.82 -0.42 6.48
CA PHE A 8 -23.20 0.91 6.39
C PHE A 8 -24.01 1.74 5.41
N GLU A 9 -24.86 2.61 5.94
CA GLU A 9 -25.58 3.62 5.18
C GLU A 9 -24.72 4.88 5.10
N THR A 10 -23.97 5.04 4.00
CA THR A 10 -23.36 6.33 3.67
C THR A 10 -23.96 6.81 2.35
N SER A 11 -24.97 7.67 2.45
CA SER A 11 -25.53 8.40 1.33
C SER A 11 -25.52 9.90 1.57
N LYS A 12 -24.78 10.55 0.67
CA LYS A 12 -24.91 11.91 0.13
C LYS A 12 -24.37 13.06 0.97
N SER A 13 -23.34 13.67 0.37
CA SER A 13 -23.30 15.12 0.19
C SER A 13 -24.60 15.59 -0.50
N ALA A 14 -25.62 15.81 0.30
CA ALA A 14 -26.42 17.01 0.27
C ALA A 14 -26.61 17.30 1.76
N ARG A 15 -25.82 18.22 2.34
CA ARG A 15 -26.08 18.67 3.71
C ARG A 15 -27.52 19.20 3.71
N PRO A 16 -28.40 18.67 4.58
CA PRO A 16 -28.53 19.36 5.86
C PRO A 16 -28.73 18.41 7.08
N LEU A 17 -28.15 18.86 8.19
CA LEU A 17 -28.75 18.88 9.52
C LEU A 17 -29.42 17.59 10.03
N LEU A 18 -28.62 16.63 10.52
CA LEU A 18 -29.02 15.64 11.55
C LEU A 18 -27.80 14.83 12.04
N ALA A 19 -26.78 15.48 12.61
CA ALA A 19 -25.66 14.79 13.29
C ALA A 19 -24.84 15.75 14.19
N ALA A 20 -25.49 16.48 15.10
CA ALA A 20 -24.82 17.61 15.76
C ALA A 20 -23.99 17.29 17.03
N THR A 21 -24.03 16.07 17.60
CA THR A 21 -23.30 15.84 18.88
C THR A 21 -22.45 14.57 18.97
N SER A 22 -22.83 13.43 18.37
CA SER A 22 -21.99 12.21 18.42
C SER A 22 -21.03 12.05 17.23
N GLY A 23 -21.36 12.61 16.06
CA GLY A 23 -20.53 12.51 14.86
C GLY A 23 -19.27 13.37 14.92
N SER A 24 -19.35 14.55 15.55
CA SER A 24 -18.23 15.49 15.64
C SER A 24 -17.08 14.98 16.52
N THR A 25 -17.39 14.27 17.61
CA THR A 25 -16.37 13.69 18.50
C THR A 25 -15.60 12.56 17.83
N LEU A 26 -16.30 11.68 17.10
CA LEU A 26 -15.64 10.58 16.38
C LEU A 26 -14.78 11.12 15.22
N THR A 27 -15.26 12.14 14.49
CA THR A 27 -14.46 12.82 13.46
C THR A 27 -13.18 13.41 14.06
N ARG A 28 -13.25 14.12 15.19
CA ARG A 28 -12.07 14.69 15.85
C ARG A 28 -11.06 13.62 16.28
N LEU A 29 -11.54 12.47 16.76
CA LEU A 29 -10.67 11.35 17.12
C LEU A 29 -9.98 10.77 15.88
N VAL A 30 -10.72 10.55 14.79
CA VAL A 30 -10.17 10.05 13.52
C VAL A 30 -9.15 11.03 12.94
N ASP A 31 -9.46 12.33 12.92
CA ASP A 31 -8.53 13.37 12.46
C ASP A 31 -7.26 13.42 13.31
N TYR A 32 -7.40 13.27 14.63
CA TYR A 32 -6.26 13.19 15.55
C TYR A 32 -5.40 11.96 15.27
N MET A 33 -6.00 10.78 15.09
CA MET A 33 -5.28 9.55 14.73
C MET A 33 -4.57 9.69 13.38
N ALA A 34 -5.22 10.29 12.38
CA ALA A 34 -4.64 10.54 11.07
C ALA A 34 -3.41 11.44 11.19
N LYS A 35 -3.53 12.56 11.91
CA LYS A 35 -2.40 13.47 12.17
C LYS A 35 -1.26 12.74 12.88
N ARG A 36 -1.52 11.94 13.90
CA ARG A 36 -0.48 11.16 14.59
C ARG A 36 0.23 10.19 13.64
N LEU A 37 -0.51 9.50 12.77
CA LEU A 37 0.09 8.63 11.77
C LEU A 37 1.01 9.41 10.83
N LEU A 38 0.59 10.58 10.33
CA LEU A 38 1.39 11.39 9.41
C LEU A 38 2.61 12.03 10.12
N PHE A 39 2.47 12.55 11.34
CA PHE A 39 3.56 13.29 11.99
C PHE A 39 4.55 12.41 12.77
N GLU A 40 4.11 11.26 13.28
CA GLU A 40 4.95 10.42 14.16
C GLU A 40 5.53 9.19 13.44
N SER A 41 5.31 9.05 12.14
CA SER A 41 5.80 7.90 11.37
C SER A 41 6.89 8.34 10.41
N THR A 42 7.93 7.52 10.28
CA THR A 42 8.91 7.66 9.18
C THR A 42 8.52 6.83 7.97
N ARG A 43 7.61 5.86 8.18
CA ARG A 43 7.10 4.95 7.16
C ARG A 43 5.62 4.65 7.37
N LEU A 44 4.87 4.67 6.28
CA LEU A 44 3.45 4.30 6.26
C LEU A 44 3.19 3.22 5.22
N TYR A 45 2.19 2.39 5.46
CA TYR A 45 1.62 1.52 4.44
C TYR A 45 0.35 2.19 3.92
N VAL A 46 0.20 2.21 2.59
CA VAL A 46 -0.96 2.80 1.94
C VAL A 46 -1.50 1.80 0.92
N ASP A 47 -2.79 1.50 1.03
CA ASP A 47 -3.48 0.59 0.12
C ASP A 47 -4.92 1.03 -0.07
N GLU A 48 -5.43 0.91 -1.29
CA GLU A 48 -6.81 1.21 -1.63
C GLU A 48 -7.58 -0.05 -2.02
N THR A 49 -8.65 -0.34 -1.29
CA THR A 49 -9.52 -1.49 -1.55
C THR A 49 -10.91 -1.02 -1.95
N THR A 50 -11.53 -1.72 -2.90
CA THR A 50 -12.89 -1.40 -3.34
C THR A 50 -13.93 -1.81 -2.30
N ALA A 51 -14.98 -0.99 -2.16
CA ALA A 51 -16.13 -1.28 -1.32
C ALA A 51 -17.44 -0.94 -2.05
N PRO A 52 -18.50 -1.75 -1.92
CA PRO A 52 -19.82 -1.38 -2.40
C PRO A 52 -20.39 -0.26 -1.53
N VAL A 53 -20.77 0.85 -2.16
CA VAL A 53 -21.36 2.01 -1.47
C VAL A 53 -22.76 2.26 -2.01
N LEU A 54 -23.71 2.52 -1.13
CA LEU A 54 -25.08 2.81 -1.52
C LEU A 54 -25.13 4.06 -2.41
N ASP A 55 -25.90 3.97 -3.49
CA ASP A 55 -26.25 5.10 -4.36
C ASP A 55 -27.78 5.20 -4.42
N PRO A 56 -28.42 5.78 -3.38
CA PRO A 56 -29.89 5.75 -3.27
C PRO A 56 -30.61 6.47 -4.40
N GLY A 57 -29.92 7.37 -5.13
CA GLY A 57 -30.48 7.98 -6.34
C GLY A 57 -30.67 7.00 -7.50
N ARG A 58 -30.03 5.83 -7.46
CA ARG A 58 -30.09 4.80 -8.51
C ARG A 58 -30.62 3.45 -8.02
N GLY A 59 -31.00 3.33 -6.75
CA GLY A 59 -31.49 2.07 -6.15
C GLY A 59 -30.48 0.91 -6.17
N LYS A 60 -29.18 1.20 -6.35
CA LYS A 60 -28.10 0.20 -6.45
C LYS A 60 -26.86 0.66 -5.69
N THR A 61 -25.85 -0.19 -5.63
CA THR A 61 -24.52 0.17 -5.13
C THR A 61 -23.63 0.68 -6.26
N LYS A 62 -22.75 1.62 -5.94
CA LYS A 62 -21.61 2.01 -6.76
C LYS A 62 -20.31 1.52 -6.12
N THR A 63 -19.25 1.41 -6.92
CA THR A 63 -17.91 1.14 -6.39
C THR A 63 -17.36 2.40 -5.73
N GLY A 64 -17.00 2.29 -4.45
CA GLY A 64 -16.19 3.26 -3.73
C GLY A 64 -14.83 2.65 -3.35
N TYR A 65 -13.97 3.48 -2.77
CA TYR A 65 -12.65 3.07 -2.32
C TYR A 65 -12.44 3.44 -0.85
N LEU A 66 -11.93 2.49 -0.09
CA LEU A 66 -11.41 2.70 1.25
C LEU A 66 -9.88 2.72 1.14
N TRP A 67 -9.30 3.89 1.43
CA TRP A 67 -7.86 4.09 1.46
C TRP A 67 -7.39 3.87 2.89
N ALA A 68 -6.67 2.79 3.13
CA ALA A 68 -6.05 2.48 4.40
C ALA A 68 -4.69 3.18 4.47
N VAL A 69 -4.49 4.01 5.47
CA VAL A 69 -3.17 4.55 5.85
C VAL A 69 -2.85 3.98 7.22
N LEU A 70 -1.73 3.26 7.34
CA LEU A 70 -1.40 2.57 8.58
C LEU A 70 0.10 2.52 8.88
N ARG A 71 0.40 2.35 10.16
CA ARG A 71 1.70 1.97 10.70
C ARG A 71 1.49 0.77 11.61
N ASP A 72 2.22 -0.31 11.36
CA ASP A 72 2.31 -1.44 12.30
C ASP A 72 3.69 -2.08 12.23
N ASP A 73 4.54 -1.71 13.18
CA ASP A 73 5.92 -2.20 13.27
C ASP A 73 6.11 -3.25 14.37
N ARG A 74 5.03 -3.78 14.96
CA ARG A 74 5.11 -4.76 16.06
C ARG A 74 5.88 -6.03 15.68
N GLY A 75 5.72 -6.49 14.44
CA GLY A 75 6.47 -7.64 13.90
C GLY A 75 7.95 -7.38 13.69
N TRP A 76 8.40 -6.14 13.86
CA TRP A 76 9.71 -5.63 13.48
C TRP A 76 10.40 -4.88 14.63
N ASN A 77 9.98 -5.17 15.86
CA ASN A 77 10.48 -4.54 17.08
C ASN A 77 10.34 -3.00 17.08
N GLY A 78 9.29 -2.48 16.44
CA GLY A 78 8.97 -1.06 16.49
C GLY A 78 8.31 -0.69 17.81
N SER A 79 8.77 0.41 18.41
CA SER A 79 8.24 0.95 19.67
C SER A 79 6.96 1.77 19.49
N ALA A 80 6.67 2.22 18.27
CA ALA A 80 5.53 3.06 17.99
C ALA A 80 4.22 2.26 18.03
N PRO A 81 3.12 2.80 18.60
CA PRO A 81 1.85 2.10 18.65
C PRO A 81 1.31 1.86 17.23
N PRO A 82 0.70 0.68 16.96
CA PRO A 82 0.08 0.42 15.68
C PRO A 82 -1.16 1.30 15.50
N GLY A 83 -1.45 1.68 14.26
CA GLY A 83 -2.64 2.48 13.95
C GLY A 83 -3.00 2.39 12.48
N VAL A 84 -4.30 2.48 12.20
CA VAL A 84 -4.86 2.55 10.85
C VAL A 84 -5.98 3.58 10.81
N VAL A 85 -5.99 4.39 9.75
CA VAL A 85 -7.10 5.26 9.41
C VAL A 85 -7.58 4.93 8.00
N PHE A 86 -8.90 4.82 7.85
CA PHE A 86 -9.54 4.59 6.55
C PHE A 86 -10.15 5.89 6.04
N HIS A 87 -9.74 6.31 4.86
CA HIS A 87 -10.32 7.44 4.14
C HIS A 87 -11.24 6.93 3.04
N TYR A 88 -12.51 7.33 3.08
CA TYR A 88 -13.40 7.07 1.95
C TYR A 88 -13.12 8.04 0.81
N ARG A 89 -13.03 7.52 -0.41
CA ARG A 89 -13.02 8.29 -1.66
C ARG A 89 -13.85 7.60 -2.74
N PRO A 90 -14.44 8.36 -3.67
CA PRO A 90 -15.24 7.78 -4.75
C PRO A 90 -14.38 7.10 -5.83
N GLY A 91 -13.06 7.24 -5.79
CA GLY A 91 -12.15 6.69 -6.79
C GLY A 91 -10.77 6.37 -6.22
N ARG A 92 -9.89 5.90 -7.12
CA ARG A 92 -8.49 5.57 -6.84
C ARG A 92 -7.48 6.54 -7.47
N LYS A 93 -7.92 7.75 -7.85
CA LYS A 93 -7.03 8.71 -8.52
C LYS A 93 -5.89 9.13 -7.60
N GLY A 94 -4.73 9.44 -8.19
CA GLY A 94 -3.55 9.93 -7.46
C GLY A 94 -3.82 11.18 -6.63
N GLU A 95 -4.72 12.07 -7.08
CA GLU A 95 -5.15 13.28 -6.34
C GLU A 95 -5.63 12.96 -4.92
N TYR A 96 -6.29 11.81 -4.71
CA TYR A 96 -6.73 11.39 -3.39
C TYR A 96 -5.59 10.93 -2.50
N ALA A 97 -4.59 10.25 -3.07
CA ALA A 97 -3.39 9.88 -2.34
C ALA A 97 -2.61 11.13 -1.90
N ALA A 98 -2.51 12.14 -2.77
CA ALA A 98 -1.88 13.42 -2.45
C ALA A 98 -2.60 14.14 -1.31
N GLU A 99 -3.92 14.25 -1.37
CA GLU A 99 -4.72 14.85 -0.29
C GLU A 99 -4.54 14.14 1.06
N ILE A 100 -4.56 12.79 1.04
CA ILE A 100 -4.48 11.98 2.26
C ILE A 100 -3.09 12.07 2.90
N LEU A 101 -2.04 12.19 2.09
CA LEU A 101 -0.64 12.21 2.53
C LEU A 101 -0.08 13.63 2.65
N ASP A 102 -0.91 14.66 2.58
CA ASP A 102 -0.49 16.06 2.77
C ASP A 102 0.23 16.23 4.12
N GLY A 103 1.40 16.85 4.09
CA GLY A 103 2.30 17.04 5.23
C GLY A 103 3.17 15.84 5.62
N PHE A 104 2.95 14.64 5.07
CA PHE A 104 3.79 13.48 5.35
C PHE A 104 5.05 13.47 4.48
N ASN A 105 6.21 13.32 5.12
CA ASN A 105 7.51 13.13 4.48
C ASN A 105 8.13 11.83 5.00
N GLY A 106 8.62 10.98 4.10
CA GLY A 106 9.18 9.68 4.47
C GLY A 106 8.99 8.62 3.41
N THR A 107 8.85 7.36 3.84
CA THR A 107 8.62 6.22 2.94
C THR A 107 7.17 5.77 2.98
N ILE A 108 6.54 5.57 1.83
CA ILE A 108 5.27 4.85 1.75
C ILE A 108 5.47 3.48 1.11
N GLN A 109 4.90 2.44 1.72
CA GLN A 109 4.86 1.11 1.14
C GLN A 109 3.52 0.89 0.42
N VAL A 110 3.58 0.66 -0.90
CA VAL A 110 2.40 0.62 -1.80
C VAL A 110 2.46 -0.57 -2.77
N ASP A 111 1.38 -0.83 -3.51
CA ASP A 111 1.21 -1.97 -4.43
C ASP A 111 1.83 -1.78 -5.84
N ALA A 112 2.63 -0.72 -6.02
CA ALA A 112 3.16 -0.23 -7.29
C ALA A 112 2.10 0.25 -8.29
N TYR A 113 0.91 0.64 -7.83
CA TYR A 113 -0.05 1.36 -8.66
C TYR A 113 0.51 2.72 -9.09
N GLY A 114 0.43 3.03 -10.39
CA GLY A 114 0.97 4.26 -10.96
C GLY A 114 0.37 5.55 -10.38
N GLY A 115 -0.77 5.47 -9.70
CA GLY A 115 -1.37 6.59 -8.98
C GLY A 115 -0.48 7.19 -7.89
N TYR A 116 0.52 6.45 -7.39
CA TYR A 116 1.46 6.94 -6.38
C TYR A 116 2.70 7.62 -6.96
N SER A 117 3.01 7.42 -8.25
CA SER A 117 4.30 7.83 -8.84
C SER A 117 4.57 9.35 -8.75
N HIS A 118 3.52 10.16 -8.86
CA HIS A 118 3.59 11.63 -8.76
C HIS A 118 3.91 12.12 -7.34
N LEU A 119 3.83 11.27 -6.32
CA LEU A 119 4.22 11.65 -4.96
C LEU A 119 5.74 11.59 -4.76
N ALA A 120 6.46 10.91 -5.66
CA ALA A 120 7.91 10.74 -5.57
C ALA A 120 8.70 11.85 -6.27
N THR A 121 8.04 12.88 -6.79
CA THR A 121 8.65 13.92 -7.61
C THR A 121 8.93 15.19 -6.80
N SER A 122 9.94 15.97 -7.22
CA SER A 122 10.37 17.22 -6.57
C SER A 122 9.32 18.33 -6.57
N ASP A 123 8.34 18.26 -7.48
CA ASP A 123 7.21 19.18 -7.61
C ASP A 123 5.98 18.73 -6.81
N ARG A 124 6.10 17.70 -5.96
CA ARG A 124 5.02 17.27 -5.06
C ARG A 124 4.55 18.47 -4.23
N MET A 125 3.24 18.71 -4.27
CA MET A 125 2.57 19.65 -3.38
C MET A 125 2.32 19.00 -2.01
N GLY A 126 2.45 19.78 -0.94
CA GLY A 126 2.12 19.31 0.41
C GLY A 126 3.24 18.58 1.14
N GLY A 127 4.46 18.54 0.61
CA GLY A 127 5.60 17.93 1.30
C GLY A 127 6.81 17.68 0.41
N ASP A 128 7.83 17.05 0.98
CA ASP A 128 9.03 16.61 0.26
C ASP A 128 8.71 15.38 -0.63
N PRO A 129 9.55 15.07 -1.63
CA PRO A 129 9.38 13.86 -2.43
C PRO A 129 9.35 12.60 -1.57
N LEU A 130 8.33 11.79 -1.80
CA LEU A 130 8.09 10.56 -1.06
C LEU A 130 8.94 9.42 -1.60
N LYS A 131 9.51 8.60 -0.70
CA LYS A 131 10.19 7.36 -1.08
C LYS A 131 9.14 6.26 -1.25
N LEU A 132 9.04 5.68 -2.45
CA LEU A 132 8.07 4.61 -2.72
C LEU A 132 8.72 3.25 -2.53
N ALA A 133 8.35 2.53 -1.47
CA ALA A 133 8.68 1.13 -1.30
C ALA A 133 7.56 0.27 -1.90
N PHE A 134 7.90 -0.66 -2.79
CA PHE A 134 6.88 -1.47 -3.46
C PHE A 134 6.73 -2.85 -2.81
N CYS A 135 5.49 -3.28 -2.62
CA CYS A 135 5.17 -4.46 -1.83
C CYS A 135 5.38 -5.78 -2.60
N TRP A 136 6.33 -6.61 -2.14
CA TRP A 136 6.59 -7.95 -2.67
C TRP A 136 5.37 -8.89 -2.66
N ALA A 137 4.49 -8.76 -1.66
CA ALA A 137 3.26 -9.56 -1.61
C ALA A 137 2.30 -9.21 -2.77
N HIS A 138 2.23 -7.94 -3.16
CA HIS A 138 1.46 -7.50 -4.31
C HIS A 138 2.08 -7.96 -5.63
N GLY A 139 3.41 -7.86 -5.78
CA GLY A 139 4.14 -8.40 -6.93
C GLY A 139 3.90 -9.90 -7.10
N ARG A 140 4.09 -10.68 -6.02
CA ARG A 140 3.83 -12.13 -5.97
C ARG A 140 2.40 -12.48 -6.39
N ARG A 141 1.40 -11.76 -5.87
CA ARG A 141 -0.02 -12.01 -6.22
C ARG A 141 -0.29 -11.73 -7.69
N LYS A 142 0.30 -10.68 -8.26
CA LYS A 142 0.19 -10.35 -9.69
C LYS A 142 0.82 -11.44 -10.57
N LEU A 143 1.98 -11.98 -10.19
CA LEU A 143 2.63 -13.10 -10.89
C LEU A 143 1.74 -14.35 -10.90
N ILE A 144 1.20 -14.75 -9.75
CA ILE A 144 0.29 -15.91 -9.65
C ILE A 144 -0.95 -15.70 -10.53
N LYS A 145 -1.53 -14.51 -10.51
CA LYS A 145 -2.72 -14.18 -11.32
C LYS A 145 -2.42 -14.20 -12.83
N ALA A 146 -1.20 -13.86 -13.23
CA ALA A 146 -0.77 -13.85 -14.62
C ALA A 146 -0.42 -15.26 -15.15
N ALA A 147 -0.17 -16.23 -14.26
CA ALA A 147 0.15 -17.59 -14.66
C ALA A 147 -1.01 -18.23 -15.45
N PRO A 148 -0.73 -18.86 -16.61
CA PRO A 148 -1.74 -19.62 -17.33
C PRO A 148 -2.10 -20.88 -16.53
N LYS A 149 -3.29 -21.45 -16.80
CA LYS A 149 -3.76 -22.67 -16.11
C LYS A 149 -2.81 -23.86 -16.24
N SER A 150 -2.04 -23.91 -17.32
CA SER A 150 -1.03 -24.95 -17.58
C SER A 150 0.26 -24.79 -16.76
N GLY A 151 0.39 -23.71 -15.98
CA GLY A 151 1.63 -23.33 -15.31
C GLY A 151 2.59 -22.54 -16.21
N SER A 152 3.56 -21.88 -15.60
CA SER A 152 4.60 -21.12 -16.30
C SER A 152 5.92 -21.26 -15.56
N PRO A 153 6.95 -21.88 -16.17
CA PRO A 153 8.27 -22.00 -15.56
C PRO A 153 8.88 -20.66 -15.15
N ILE A 154 8.59 -19.59 -15.90
CA ILE A 154 9.03 -18.23 -15.57
C ILE A 154 8.34 -17.75 -14.29
N VAL A 155 7.02 -17.95 -14.16
CA VAL A 155 6.32 -17.57 -12.93
C VAL A 155 6.83 -18.40 -11.75
N ASP A 156 7.02 -19.71 -11.91
CA ASP A 156 7.50 -20.59 -10.85
C ASP A 156 8.88 -20.17 -10.35
N GLU A 157 9.82 -19.90 -11.25
CA GLU A 157 11.15 -19.37 -10.93
C GLU A 157 11.07 -18.02 -10.20
N ALA A 158 10.20 -17.11 -10.65
CA ALA A 158 9.99 -15.83 -9.97
C ALA A 158 9.47 -16.00 -8.55
N LEU A 159 8.57 -16.97 -8.32
CA LEU A 159 8.05 -17.29 -7.00
C LEU A 159 9.11 -17.88 -6.08
N VAL A 160 10.02 -18.72 -6.60
CA VAL A 160 11.16 -19.25 -5.84
C VAL A 160 12.09 -18.13 -5.39
N ARG A 161 12.41 -17.19 -6.29
CA ARG A 161 13.26 -16.03 -5.97
C ARG A 161 12.64 -15.13 -4.90
N ILE A 162 11.34 -14.83 -5.00
CA ILE A 162 10.62 -14.09 -3.95
C ILE A 162 10.59 -14.85 -2.63
N ALA A 163 10.43 -16.18 -2.66
CA ALA A 163 10.43 -17.00 -1.45
C ALA A 163 11.79 -16.95 -0.71
N ALA A 164 12.91 -16.82 -1.43
CA ALA A 164 14.22 -16.62 -0.82
C ALA A 164 14.28 -15.31 0.00
N LEU A 165 13.69 -14.22 -0.52
CA LEU A 165 13.58 -12.95 0.23
C LEU A 165 12.74 -13.13 1.50
N TYR A 166 11.61 -13.84 1.41
CA TYR A 166 10.77 -14.11 2.60
C TYR A 166 11.46 -14.97 3.65
N LYS A 167 12.34 -15.89 3.23
CA LYS A 167 13.15 -16.67 4.16
C LYS A 167 14.09 -15.77 4.98
N ILE A 168 14.75 -14.81 4.33
CA ILE A 168 15.61 -13.82 5.01
C ILE A 168 14.79 -12.93 5.93
N GLU A 169 13.68 -12.37 5.45
CA GLU A 169 12.79 -11.54 6.28
C GLU A 169 12.23 -12.31 7.49
N GLY A 170 12.00 -13.61 7.34
CA GLY A 170 11.61 -14.50 8.43
C GLY A 170 12.68 -14.67 9.49
N SER A 171 13.96 -14.78 9.11
CA SER A 171 15.06 -14.96 10.07
C SER A 171 15.41 -13.70 10.86
N ILE A 172 15.11 -12.51 10.32
CA ILE A 172 15.39 -11.22 10.98
C ILE A 172 14.15 -10.58 11.62
N ARG A 173 13.02 -11.31 11.66
CA ARG A 173 11.79 -10.83 12.29
C ARG A 173 12.01 -10.55 13.78
N GLY A 174 11.53 -9.41 14.26
CA GLY A 174 11.73 -8.98 15.65
C GLY A 174 13.15 -8.51 16.00
N SER A 175 14.09 -8.51 15.06
CA SER A 175 15.41 -7.92 15.27
C SER A 175 15.34 -6.39 15.25
N ASP A 176 16.35 -5.72 15.82
CA ASP A 176 16.44 -4.26 15.81
C ASP A 176 16.61 -3.69 14.38
N PRO A 177 16.27 -2.41 14.16
CA PRO A 177 16.32 -1.81 12.82
C PRO A 177 17.69 -1.85 12.13
N GLU A 178 18.80 -1.70 12.86
CA GLU A 178 20.13 -1.66 12.25
C GLU A 178 20.57 -3.06 11.82
N HIS A 179 20.34 -4.07 12.65
CA HIS A 179 20.59 -5.46 12.26
C HIS A 179 19.78 -5.86 11.03
N ARG A 180 18.49 -5.52 10.99
CA ARG A 180 17.64 -5.79 9.82
C ARG A 180 18.18 -5.10 8.57
N ARG A 181 18.59 -3.84 8.69
CA ARG A 181 19.18 -3.10 7.58
C ARG A 181 20.46 -3.77 7.08
N ALA A 182 21.39 -4.12 7.97
CA ALA A 182 22.63 -4.81 7.62
C ALA A 182 22.36 -6.12 6.87
N VAL A 183 21.50 -7.00 7.42
CA VAL A 183 21.17 -8.27 6.76
C VAL A 183 20.51 -8.07 5.39
N ARG A 184 19.63 -7.06 5.25
CA ARG A 184 19.02 -6.77 3.94
C ARG A 184 20.05 -6.29 2.92
N GLN A 185 21.03 -5.48 3.33
CA GLN A 185 22.11 -5.04 2.44
C GLN A 185 23.01 -6.22 2.03
N ASP A 186 23.35 -7.10 2.97
CA ASP A 186 24.29 -8.19 2.72
C ASP A 186 23.65 -9.37 1.97
N LEU A 187 22.40 -9.70 2.30
CA LEU A 187 21.73 -10.92 1.81
C LEU A 187 20.59 -10.65 0.84
N SER A 188 19.74 -9.66 1.10
CA SER A 188 18.55 -9.41 0.27
C SER A 188 18.88 -8.64 -1.00
N LEU A 189 19.73 -7.60 -0.91
CA LEU A 189 20.07 -6.73 -2.05
C LEU A 189 20.65 -7.50 -3.24
N PRO A 190 21.65 -8.38 -3.08
CA PRO A 190 22.16 -9.18 -4.21
C PRO A 190 21.06 -10.02 -4.89
N LEU A 191 20.17 -10.64 -4.10
CA LEU A 191 19.06 -11.44 -4.64
C LEU A 191 18.03 -10.60 -5.39
N VAL A 192 17.79 -9.37 -4.93
CA VAL A 192 16.90 -8.41 -5.60
C VAL A 192 17.50 -7.98 -6.94
N ASP A 193 18.79 -7.64 -6.97
CA ASP A 193 19.49 -7.22 -8.20
C ASP A 193 19.54 -8.36 -9.23
N GLU A 194 19.83 -9.59 -8.79
CA GLU A 194 19.77 -10.78 -9.62
C GLU A 194 18.35 -11.04 -10.15
N PHE A 195 17.33 -10.87 -9.31
CA PHE A 195 15.94 -11.05 -9.71
C PHE A 195 15.53 -10.07 -10.82
N PHE A 196 15.88 -8.79 -10.70
CA PHE A 196 15.54 -7.80 -11.70
C PHE A 196 16.36 -7.94 -13.00
N THR A 197 17.64 -8.31 -12.88
CA THR A 197 18.48 -8.66 -14.04
C THR A 197 17.89 -9.84 -14.80
N TRP A 198 17.49 -10.89 -14.08
CA TRP A 198 16.83 -12.04 -14.66
C TRP A 198 15.49 -11.69 -15.32
N LEU A 199 14.64 -10.86 -14.67
CA LEU A 199 13.38 -10.39 -15.25
C LEU A 199 13.59 -9.62 -16.55
N ALA A 200 14.59 -8.74 -16.62
CA ALA A 200 14.92 -8.00 -17.82
C ALA A 200 15.30 -8.94 -18.97
N ALA A 201 16.12 -9.97 -18.70
CA ALA A 201 16.47 -10.99 -19.68
C ALA A 201 15.23 -11.78 -20.18
N GLN A 202 14.29 -12.11 -19.30
CA GLN A 202 13.03 -12.75 -19.70
C GLN A 202 12.18 -11.84 -20.60
N ALA A 203 12.10 -10.54 -20.29
CA ALA A 203 11.35 -9.58 -21.09
C ALA A 203 11.93 -9.42 -22.51
N SER A 204 13.27 -9.30 -22.61
CA SER A 204 13.97 -9.23 -23.90
C SER A 204 13.77 -10.50 -24.74
N ALA A 205 13.78 -11.68 -24.13
CA ALA A 205 13.57 -12.95 -24.82
C ALA A 205 12.12 -13.17 -25.29
N SER A 206 11.15 -12.48 -24.69
CA SER A 206 9.72 -12.66 -24.96
C SER A 206 9.11 -11.59 -25.89
N HIS A 207 9.92 -10.70 -26.49
CA HIS A 207 9.46 -9.52 -27.23
C HIS A 207 8.46 -8.63 -26.45
N ALA A 208 8.43 -8.73 -25.12
CA ALA A 208 7.58 -7.93 -24.27
C ALA A 208 8.25 -6.56 -24.05
N SER A 209 7.52 -5.47 -24.31
CA SER A 209 8.06 -4.11 -24.09
C SER A 209 8.40 -3.87 -22.62
N PRO A 210 9.59 -3.31 -22.30
CA PRO A 210 9.94 -2.98 -20.94
C PRO A 210 9.09 -1.79 -20.46
N THR A 211 8.43 -1.94 -19.31
CA THR A 211 7.80 -0.81 -18.63
C THR A 211 8.83 -0.18 -17.69
N SER A 212 9.25 1.05 -18.05
CA SER A 212 10.10 2.01 -17.33
C SER A 212 10.89 1.48 -16.13
N GLU A 213 12.19 1.29 -16.31
CA GLU A 213 13.16 1.07 -15.24
C GLU A 213 13.23 2.28 -14.30
N LYS A 214 12.85 2.06 -13.04
CA LYS A 214 13.36 2.84 -11.91
C LYS A 214 13.92 1.85 -10.89
N PRO A 215 15.06 2.14 -10.25
CA PRO A 215 15.63 1.27 -9.22
C PRO A 215 14.57 1.04 -8.13
N TRP A 216 14.33 -0.22 -7.77
CA TRP A 216 13.40 -0.59 -6.72
C TRP A 216 14.09 -0.35 -5.38
N PRO A 217 13.64 0.64 -4.56
CA PRO A 217 14.23 0.82 -3.25
C PRO A 217 13.84 -0.38 -2.38
N ILE A 218 14.86 -1.04 -1.84
CA ILE A 218 14.69 -2.10 -0.85
C ILE A 218 14.15 -1.47 0.44
N CYS A 219 13.16 -2.13 1.05
CA CYS A 219 12.52 -1.71 2.29
C CYS A 219 13.45 -1.73 3.49
#